data_AF-A0AB74KAU6-F1
#
_entry.id   AF-A0AB74KAU6-F1
#
_cell.length_a   1.000
_cell.length_b   1.000
_cell.length_c   1.000
_cell.angle_alpha   90.00
_cell.angle_beta   90.00
_cell.angle_gamma   90.00
#
_symmetry.space_group_name_H-M   'P 1'
#
loop_
_entity.id
_entity.type
_entity.pdbx_description
1 polymer ?
#
loop_
_entity_poly.entity_id
_entity_poly.type
_entity_poly.pdbx_seq_one_letter_code
_entity_poly.pdbx_strand_id
1 'polypeptide(L)'
;MTFIPDIVENYYKVGSGVILGVVLFWLVGKVNTKSSLKNINGPSSDSWLTGHMLKLFDPNGFFYHEQLVDKYGDIFKYKGLAGESSLYISDPRALQHILFNDGKVFEAPDRSLALSQLLFGPGVSGVRGHQHRKQRRTLNPVFAAGHTKELTPILNSIAGNFIKKLEAEVGTQGDVKVDILEHFSHVTLEAIGQCGLGYSFEQEGDAYGEAAGNLM
;
A
#
# COMPACT_ATOMS: atom_id res chain seq x y z
N MET A 1 7.84 -36.92 40.89
CA MET A 1 7.47 -35.51 40.64
C MET A 1 7.52 -35.21 39.13
N THR A 2 6.66 -35.82 38.32
CA THR A 2 6.62 -35.61 36.85
C THR A 2 5.20 -35.40 36.30
N PHE A 3 4.17 -35.47 37.14
CA PHE A 3 2.77 -35.50 36.69
C PHE A 3 2.24 -34.16 36.12
N ILE A 4 2.82 -33.03 36.52
CA ILE A 4 2.39 -31.69 36.09
C ILE A 4 2.91 -31.31 34.69
N PRO A 5 4.21 -31.50 34.35
CA PRO A 5 4.70 -31.17 33.00
C PRO A 5 4.01 -31.97 31.88
N ASP A 6 3.69 -33.25 32.11
CA ASP A 6 3.02 -34.10 31.10
C ASP A 6 1.60 -33.62 30.77
N ILE A 7 0.85 -33.14 31.78
CA ILE A 7 -0.50 -32.60 31.59
C ILE A 7 -0.46 -31.29 30.79
N VAL A 8 0.51 -30.44 31.11
CA VAL A 8 0.70 -29.14 30.43
C VAL A 8 1.12 -29.36 28.97
N GLU A 9 2.06 -30.27 28.72
CA GLU A 9 2.49 -30.61 27.36
C GLU A 9 1.35 -31.20 26.53
N ASN A 10 0.54 -32.08 27.12
CA ASN A 10 -0.61 -32.67 26.45
C ASN A 10 -1.70 -31.62 26.16
N TYR A 11 -1.91 -30.66 27.07
CA TYR A 11 -2.83 -29.55 26.86
C TYR A 11 -2.40 -28.64 25.70
N TYR A 12 -1.11 -28.32 25.58
CA TYR A 12 -0.58 -27.57 24.44
C TYR A 12 -0.67 -28.33 23.12
N LYS A 13 -0.44 -29.65 23.14
CA LYS A 13 -0.60 -30.51 21.94
C LYS A 13 -2.05 -30.59 21.47
N VAL A 14 -2.99 -30.78 22.40
CA VAL A 14 -4.42 -30.82 22.07
C VAL A 14 -4.91 -29.43 21.62
N GLY A 15 -4.52 -28.37 22.31
CA GLY A 15 -4.86 -26.99 21.93
C GLY A 15 -4.31 -26.57 20.56
N SER A 16 -3.04 -26.87 20.27
CA SER A 16 -2.44 -26.60 18.96
C SER A 16 -3.07 -27.45 17.85
N GLY A 17 -3.42 -28.72 18.12
CA GLY A 17 -4.14 -29.57 17.19
C GLY A 17 -5.54 -29.04 16.83
N VAL A 18 -6.28 -28.54 17.82
CA VAL A 18 -7.59 -27.91 17.59
C VAL A 18 -7.47 -26.63 16.79
N ILE A 19 -6.50 -25.77 17.10
CA ILE A 19 -6.23 -24.53 16.34
C ILE A 19 -5.87 -24.86 14.90
N LEU A 20 -4.95 -25.81 14.68
CA LEU A 20 -4.59 -26.26 13.33
C LEU A 20 -5.79 -26.83 12.58
N GLY A 21 -6.64 -27.63 13.24
CA GLY A 21 -7.86 -28.19 12.66
C GLY A 21 -8.86 -27.11 12.23
N VAL A 22 -9.07 -26.09 13.08
CA VAL A 22 -9.94 -24.94 12.77
C VAL A 22 -9.37 -24.11 11.63
N VAL A 23 -8.08 -23.83 11.63
CA VAL A 23 -7.39 -23.10 10.56
C VAL A 23 -7.48 -23.87 9.25
N LEU A 24 -7.23 -25.18 9.25
CA LEU A 24 -7.36 -26.03 8.07
C LEU A 24 -8.79 -26.09 7.57
N PHE A 25 -9.78 -26.26 8.45
CA PHE A 25 -11.20 -26.24 8.08
C PHE A 25 -11.61 -24.88 7.48
N TRP A 26 -11.14 -23.78 8.04
CA TRP A 26 -11.39 -22.44 7.52
C TRP A 26 -10.72 -22.21 6.16
N LEU A 27 -9.47 -22.65 5.98
CA LEU A 27 -8.75 -22.61 4.71
C LEU A 27 -9.44 -23.47 3.65
N VAL A 28 -9.84 -24.70 3.98
CA VAL A 28 -10.58 -25.59 3.07
C VAL A 28 -11.94 -24.98 2.72
N GLY A 29 -12.66 -24.43 3.69
CA GLY A 29 -13.92 -23.71 3.46
C GLY A 29 -13.74 -22.53 2.51
N LYS A 30 -12.66 -21.76 2.66
CA LYS A 30 -12.32 -20.63 1.77
C LYS A 30 -11.97 -21.10 0.35
N VAL A 31 -11.18 -22.16 0.20
CA VAL A 31 -10.81 -22.76 -1.09
C VAL A 31 -12.03 -23.37 -1.81
N ASN A 32 -12.97 -23.92 -1.05
CA ASN A 32 -14.13 -24.62 -1.59
C ASN A 32 -15.32 -23.67 -1.90
N THR A 33 -15.15 -22.36 -1.69
CA THR A 33 -16.09 -21.38 -2.24
C THR A 33 -16.03 -21.45 -3.77
N LYS A 34 -17.16 -21.78 -4.41
CA LYS A 34 -17.26 -21.80 -5.87
C LYS A 34 -16.99 -20.40 -6.38
N SER A 35 -15.78 -20.15 -6.90
CA SER A 35 -15.45 -18.86 -7.50
C SER A 35 -16.43 -18.52 -8.62
N SER A 36 -17.11 -17.39 -8.51
CA SER A 36 -17.99 -16.86 -9.58
C SER A 36 -17.20 -16.49 -10.85
N LEU A 37 -15.87 -16.50 -10.78
CA LEU A 37 -14.94 -16.13 -11.86
C LEU A 37 -14.44 -17.35 -12.66
N LYS A 38 -15.08 -18.52 -12.52
CA LYS A 38 -14.65 -19.76 -13.21
C LYS A 38 -14.55 -19.59 -14.73
N ASN A 39 -15.47 -18.86 -15.33
CA ASN A 39 -15.58 -18.70 -16.78
C ASN A 39 -14.68 -17.60 -17.36
N ILE A 40 -13.90 -16.90 -16.51
CA ILE A 40 -13.01 -15.83 -16.94
C ILE A 40 -11.60 -16.42 -17.13
N ASN A 41 -11.01 -16.11 -18.28
CA ASN A 41 -9.66 -16.53 -18.64
C ASN A 41 -8.62 -15.89 -17.72
N GLY A 42 -7.44 -16.49 -17.64
CA GLY A 42 -6.35 -15.96 -16.84
C GLY A 42 -5.18 -16.93 -16.70
N PRO A 43 -4.04 -16.47 -16.16
CA PRO A 43 -2.88 -17.30 -15.97
C PRO A 43 -3.16 -18.46 -15.01
N SER A 44 -2.53 -19.60 -15.33
CA SER A 44 -2.45 -20.73 -14.41
C SER A 44 -1.44 -20.40 -13.31
N SER A 45 -1.80 -20.70 -12.07
CA SER A 45 -1.01 -20.33 -10.89
C SER A 45 -0.02 -21.43 -10.54
N ASP A 46 1.28 -21.10 -10.49
CA ASP A 46 2.35 -22.04 -10.12
C ASP A 46 2.30 -22.40 -8.61
N SER A 47 1.85 -21.45 -7.78
CA SER A 47 1.78 -21.60 -6.32
C SER A 47 0.36 -21.39 -5.81
N TRP A 48 -0.12 -22.28 -4.95
CA TRP A 48 -1.42 -22.12 -4.29
C TRP A 48 -1.37 -21.06 -3.17
N LEU A 49 -0.24 -20.96 -2.47
CA LEU A 49 -0.11 -20.07 -1.31
C LEU A 49 0.07 -18.60 -1.72
N THR A 50 0.98 -18.33 -2.64
CA THR A 50 1.35 -16.97 -3.07
C THR A 50 0.63 -16.54 -4.34
N GLY A 51 0.09 -17.48 -5.11
CA GLY A 51 -0.57 -17.16 -6.37
C GLY A 51 0.36 -16.43 -7.32
N HIS A 52 -0.13 -15.32 -7.87
CA HIS A 52 0.63 -14.38 -8.69
C HIS A 52 1.05 -13.13 -7.91
N MET A 53 0.78 -13.05 -6.61
CA MET A 53 0.97 -11.81 -5.83
C MET A 53 2.42 -11.35 -5.85
N LEU A 54 3.39 -12.25 -5.69
CA LEU A 54 4.80 -11.86 -5.70
C LEU A 54 5.23 -11.27 -7.05
N LYS A 55 4.70 -11.78 -8.18
CA LYS A 55 5.00 -11.25 -9.52
C LYS A 55 4.26 -9.94 -9.80
N LEU A 56 3.02 -9.80 -9.30
CA LEU A 56 2.21 -8.60 -9.47
C LEU A 56 2.69 -7.41 -8.61
N PHE A 57 3.28 -7.69 -7.44
CA PHE A 57 3.79 -6.69 -6.51
C PHE A 57 5.33 -6.63 -6.50
N ASP A 58 5.98 -7.24 -7.48
CA ASP A 58 7.42 -7.08 -7.69
C ASP A 58 7.74 -5.61 -8.03
N PRO A 59 8.84 -5.03 -7.53
CA PRO A 59 9.25 -3.68 -7.90
C PRO A 59 9.37 -3.44 -9.41
N ASN A 60 9.72 -4.47 -10.18
CA ASN A 60 9.78 -4.47 -11.64
C ASN A 60 8.59 -5.19 -12.28
N GLY A 61 7.49 -5.35 -11.54
CA GLY A 61 6.32 -6.12 -11.97
C GLY A 61 5.56 -5.52 -13.15
N PHE A 62 5.84 -4.29 -13.56
CA PHE A 62 5.17 -3.62 -14.69
C PHE A 62 5.15 -4.48 -15.96
N PHE A 63 6.29 -5.03 -16.37
CA PHE A 63 6.37 -5.90 -17.55
C PHE A 63 5.55 -7.17 -17.40
N TYR A 64 5.39 -7.67 -16.17
CA TYR A 64 4.54 -8.81 -15.91
C TYR A 64 3.05 -8.44 -16.06
N HIS A 65 2.64 -7.25 -15.62
CA HIS A 65 1.28 -6.75 -15.87
C HIS A 65 1.01 -6.61 -17.38
N GLU A 66 1.92 -5.99 -18.13
CA GLU A 66 1.81 -5.80 -19.58
C GLU A 66 1.65 -7.13 -20.32
N GLN A 67 2.52 -8.11 -20.05
CA GLN A 67 2.43 -9.44 -20.67
C GLN A 67 1.09 -10.14 -20.41
N LEU A 68 0.49 -9.94 -19.24
CA LEU A 68 -0.81 -10.53 -18.92
C LEU A 68 -1.94 -9.82 -19.68
N VAL A 69 -1.90 -8.49 -19.79
CA VAL A 69 -2.87 -7.72 -20.57
C VAL A 69 -2.78 -8.09 -22.05
N ASP A 70 -1.58 -8.19 -22.62
CA ASP A 70 -1.39 -8.60 -24.02
C ASP A 70 -1.94 -9.99 -24.31
N LYS A 71 -1.81 -10.91 -23.35
CA LYS A 71 -2.21 -12.31 -23.52
C LYS A 71 -3.68 -12.58 -23.23
N TYR A 72 -4.25 -11.93 -22.22
CA TYR A 72 -5.60 -12.23 -21.73
C TYR A 72 -6.61 -11.10 -21.94
N GLY A 73 -6.16 -9.96 -22.47
CA GLY A 73 -6.96 -8.76 -22.68
C GLY A 73 -7.13 -7.91 -21.43
N ASP A 74 -8.03 -6.93 -21.49
CA ASP A 74 -8.21 -5.93 -20.44
C ASP A 74 -8.86 -6.43 -19.15
N ILE A 75 -9.44 -7.63 -19.18
CA ILE A 75 -10.12 -8.23 -18.03
C ILE A 75 -9.75 -9.70 -17.95
N PHE A 76 -9.05 -10.07 -16.88
CA PHE A 76 -8.70 -11.47 -16.63
C PHE A 76 -8.71 -11.78 -15.14
N LYS A 77 -8.84 -13.07 -14.83
CA LYS A 77 -8.77 -13.57 -13.45
C LYS A 77 -7.32 -13.86 -13.10
N TYR A 78 -6.90 -13.51 -11.89
CA TYR A 78 -5.65 -13.98 -11.31
C TYR A 78 -5.89 -14.65 -9.95
N LYS A 79 -4.90 -15.44 -9.53
CA LYS A 79 -4.88 -16.04 -8.18
C LYS A 79 -4.08 -15.17 -7.21
N GLY A 80 -4.74 -14.75 -6.14
CA GLY A 80 -4.14 -14.07 -4.99
C GLY A 80 -3.64 -15.05 -3.93
N LEU A 81 -3.40 -14.54 -2.72
CA LEU A 81 -2.94 -15.35 -1.59
C LEU A 81 -3.97 -16.44 -1.22
N ALA A 82 -3.47 -17.61 -0.84
CA ALA A 82 -4.27 -18.78 -0.42
C ALA A 82 -5.37 -19.16 -1.43
N GLY A 83 -5.06 -19.09 -2.74
CA GLY A 83 -5.95 -19.50 -3.82
C GLY A 83 -7.15 -18.58 -4.12
N GLU A 84 -7.22 -17.42 -3.46
CA GLU A 84 -8.24 -16.39 -3.70
C GLU A 84 -8.27 -16.02 -5.20
N SER A 85 -9.46 -15.90 -5.78
CA SER A 85 -9.60 -15.53 -7.19
C SER A 85 -10.06 -14.08 -7.28
N SER A 86 -9.28 -13.26 -7.97
CA SER A 86 -9.51 -11.82 -8.11
C SER A 86 -9.51 -11.44 -9.59
N LEU A 87 -10.10 -10.30 -9.91
CA LEU A 87 -10.10 -9.75 -11.27
C LEU A 87 -9.03 -8.68 -11.41
N TYR A 88 -8.30 -8.78 -12.50
CA TYR A 88 -7.51 -7.70 -13.06
C TYR A 88 -8.37 -6.97 -14.08
N ILE A 89 -8.39 -5.63 -14.02
CA ILE A 89 -9.21 -4.79 -14.88
C ILE A 89 -8.37 -3.58 -15.30
N SER A 90 -8.08 -3.46 -16.60
CA SER A 90 -7.42 -2.30 -17.22
C SER A 90 -8.33 -1.47 -18.11
N ASP A 91 -9.55 -1.94 -18.43
CA ASP A 91 -10.49 -1.19 -19.27
C ASP A 91 -10.90 0.15 -18.60
N PRO A 92 -10.65 1.31 -19.23
CA PRO A 92 -10.95 2.61 -18.63
C PRO A 92 -12.42 2.83 -18.31
N ARG A 93 -13.34 2.25 -19.10
CA ARG A 93 -14.80 2.40 -18.88
C ARG A 93 -15.25 1.60 -17.66
N ALA A 94 -14.75 0.37 -17.52
CA ALA A 94 -14.98 -0.46 -16.35
C ALA A 94 -14.36 0.17 -15.09
N LEU A 95 -13.13 0.67 -15.17
CA LEU A 95 -12.50 1.39 -14.07
C LEU A 95 -13.29 2.64 -13.66
N GLN A 96 -13.77 3.43 -14.63
CA GLN A 96 -14.61 4.59 -14.34
C GLN A 96 -15.91 4.15 -13.63
N HIS A 97 -16.55 3.07 -14.10
CA HIS A 97 -17.74 2.54 -13.44
C HIS A 97 -17.42 2.08 -12.01
N ILE A 98 -16.35 1.32 -11.79
CA ILE A 98 -16.01 0.77 -10.48
C ILE A 98 -15.59 1.86 -9.48
N LEU A 99 -14.82 2.85 -9.93
CA LEU A 99 -14.24 3.87 -9.05
C LEU A 99 -15.22 5.00 -8.73
N PHE A 100 -16.17 5.31 -9.62
CA PHE A 100 -17.06 6.46 -9.47
C PHE A 100 -18.54 6.11 -9.28
N ASN A 101 -19.01 4.92 -9.68
CA ASN A 101 -20.38 4.52 -9.41
C ASN A 101 -20.54 3.94 -8.00
N ASP A 102 -21.78 3.98 -7.51
CA ASP A 102 -22.21 3.83 -6.11
C ASP A 102 -21.27 2.93 -5.28
N GLY A 103 -20.45 3.55 -4.43
CA GLY A 103 -19.49 2.90 -3.52
C GLY A 103 -20.14 2.01 -2.44
N LYS A 104 -21.44 1.71 -2.59
CA LYS A 104 -22.16 0.63 -1.91
C LYS A 104 -21.96 -0.73 -2.60
N VAL A 105 -21.63 -0.74 -3.89
CA VAL A 105 -21.43 -1.97 -4.68
C VAL A 105 -19.96 -2.37 -4.66
N PHE A 106 -19.06 -1.38 -4.81
CA PHE A 106 -17.62 -1.60 -4.82
C PHE A 106 -16.97 -0.99 -3.58
N GLU A 107 -16.57 -1.84 -2.65
CA GLU A 107 -15.83 -1.46 -1.45
C GLU A 107 -14.35 -1.83 -1.56
N ALA A 108 -13.49 -1.08 -0.87
CA ALA A 108 -12.07 -1.40 -0.78
C ALA A 108 -11.90 -2.82 -0.17
N PRO A 109 -10.98 -3.67 -0.65
CA PRO A 109 -10.82 -5.04 -0.14
C PRO A 109 -10.50 -5.10 1.37
N ASP A 110 -10.94 -6.16 2.06
CA ASP A 110 -10.68 -6.36 3.51
C ASP A 110 -9.20 -6.37 3.84
N ARG A 111 -8.38 -6.99 2.99
CA ARG A 111 -6.92 -7.04 3.14
C ARG A 111 -6.31 -5.64 3.16
N SER A 112 -6.72 -4.79 2.21
CA SER A 112 -6.23 -3.42 2.11
C SER A 112 -6.67 -2.58 3.31
N LEU A 113 -7.91 -2.76 3.76
CA LEU A 113 -8.44 -2.08 4.94
C LEU A 113 -7.68 -2.48 6.22
N ALA A 114 -7.48 -3.78 6.43
CA ALA A 114 -6.77 -4.31 7.58
C ALA A 114 -5.31 -3.82 7.64
N LEU A 115 -4.63 -3.82 6.49
CA LEU A 115 -3.26 -3.29 6.39
C LEU A 115 -3.23 -1.79 6.71
N SER A 116 -4.19 -1.01 6.16
CA SER A 116 -4.27 0.42 6.48
C SER A 116 -4.56 0.67 7.96
N GLN A 117 -5.40 -0.15 8.60
CA GLN A 117 -5.69 -0.02 10.03
C GLN A 117 -4.49 -0.38 10.89
N LEU A 118 -3.71 -1.38 10.49
CA LEU A 118 -2.49 -1.78 11.19
C LEU A 118 -1.43 -0.67 11.15
N LEU A 119 -1.23 -0.05 9.97
CA LEU A 119 -0.19 0.95 9.78
C LEU A 119 -0.59 2.35 10.29
N PHE A 120 -1.85 2.74 10.11
CA PHE A 120 -2.30 4.12 10.29
C PHE A 120 -3.50 4.26 11.25
N GLY A 121 -4.01 3.16 11.80
CA GLY A 121 -5.22 3.16 12.62
C GLY A 121 -6.51 3.37 11.82
N PRO A 122 -7.64 3.68 12.49
CA PRO A 122 -8.95 3.87 11.86
C PRO A 122 -9.10 5.25 11.17
N GLY A 123 -8.10 5.61 10.35
CA GLY A 123 -8.08 6.81 9.51
C GLY A 123 -8.86 6.63 8.20
N VAL A 124 -8.78 7.63 7.31
CA VAL A 124 -9.55 7.69 6.06
C VAL A 124 -9.37 6.43 5.21
N SER A 125 -8.15 5.94 5.06
CA SER A 125 -7.84 4.72 4.29
C SER A 125 -8.22 3.42 5.01
N GLY A 126 -8.50 3.49 6.31
CA GLY A 126 -8.77 2.35 7.19
C GLY A 126 -10.24 2.13 7.53
N VAL A 127 -11.17 2.90 6.96
CA VAL A 127 -12.62 2.77 7.26
C VAL A 127 -13.46 2.76 5.97
N ARG A 128 -14.72 2.32 6.07
CA ARG A 128 -15.65 2.25 4.92
C ARG A 128 -16.95 3.02 5.14
N GLY A 129 -17.73 3.13 4.07
CA GLY A 129 -19.10 3.62 4.10
C GLY A 129 -19.27 5.00 4.73
N HIS A 130 -20.22 5.10 5.66
CA HIS A 130 -20.57 6.37 6.30
C HIS A 130 -19.41 7.00 7.08
N GLN A 131 -18.60 6.19 7.77
CA GLN A 131 -17.45 6.70 8.54
C GLN A 131 -16.39 7.29 7.60
N HIS A 132 -16.07 6.59 6.51
CA HIS A 132 -15.18 7.11 5.46
C HIS A 132 -15.70 8.43 4.87
N ARG A 133 -16.99 8.49 4.50
CA ARG A 133 -17.62 9.70 3.96
C ARG A 133 -17.55 10.87 4.96
N LYS A 134 -17.79 10.61 6.24
CA LYS A 134 -17.71 11.63 7.30
C LYS A 134 -16.28 12.17 7.42
N GLN A 135 -15.28 11.30 7.52
CA GLN A 135 -13.87 11.71 7.63
C GLN A 135 -13.40 12.49 6.39
N ARG A 136 -13.71 12.02 5.17
CA ARG A 136 -13.40 12.77 3.93
C ARG A 136 -14.08 14.13 3.89
N ARG A 137 -15.35 14.22 4.29
CA ARG A 137 -16.07 15.51 4.31
C ARG A 137 -15.42 16.52 5.24
N THR A 138 -14.88 16.07 6.37
CA THR A 138 -14.14 16.94 7.31
C THR A 138 -12.77 17.35 6.76
N LEU A 139 -12.06 16.47 6.04
CA LEU A 139 -10.70 16.75 5.56
C LEU A 139 -10.62 17.48 4.23
N ASN A 140 -11.54 17.22 3.29
CA ASN A 140 -11.52 17.83 1.95
C ASN A 140 -11.35 19.37 1.93
N PRO A 141 -11.95 20.16 2.85
CA PRO A 141 -11.77 21.61 2.86
C PRO A 141 -10.31 22.09 3.00
N VAL A 142 -9.45 21.32 3.69
CA VAL A 142 -8.02 21.63 3.85
C VAL A 142 -7.30 21.62 2.50
N PHE A 143 -7.77 20.80 1.57
CA PHE A 143 -7.24 20.69 0.21
C PHE A 143 -7.97 21.58 -0.80
N ALA A 144 -8.81 22.51 -0.35
CA ALA A 144 -9.46 23.47 -1.24
C ALA A 144 -8.43 24.44 -1.82
N ALA A 145 -8.61 24.83 -3.09
CA ALA A 145 -7.66 25.67 -3.82
C ALA A 145 -7.31 27.00 -3.12
N GLY A 146 -8.21 27.55 -2.29
CA GLY A 146 -7.92 28.72 -1.45
C GLY A 146 -6.80 28.44 -0.45
N HIS A 147 -6.98 27.43 0.40
CA HIS A 147 -6.00 27.02 1.40
C HIS A 147 -4.69 26.52 0.77
N THR A 148 -4.76 25.81 -0.38
CA THR A 148 -3.54 25.36 -1.07
C THR A 148 -2.66 26.52 -1.55
N LYS A 149 -3.26 27.66 -1.93
CA LYS A 149 -2.50 28.86 -2.33
C LYS A 149 -1.78 29.51 -1.14
N GLU A 150 -2.32 29.40 0.06
CA GLU A 150 -1.68 29.92 1.28
C GLU A 150 -0.39 29.17 1.62
N LEU A 151 -0.22 27.94 1.12
CA LEU A 151 1.01 27.14 1.27
C LEU A 151 2.13 27.55 0.31
N THR A 152 1.82 28.31 -0.75
CA THR A 152 2.80 28.69 -1.78
C THR A 152 4.04 29.41 -1.23
N PRO A 153 3.94 30.37 -0.28
CA PRO A 153 5.12 31.00 0.30
C PRO A 153 6.06 30.01 1.02
N ILE A 154 5.50 29.03 1.73
CA ILE A 154 6.26 27.98 2.43
C ILE A 154 7.01 27.12 1.41
N LEU A 155 6.30 26.63 0.38
CA LEU A 155 6.90 25.83 -0.68
C LEU A 155 8.00 26.57 -1.44
N ASN A 156 7.81 27.86 -1.72
CA ASN A 156 8.83 28.70 -2.35
C ASN A 156 10.08 28.84 -1.46
N SER A 157 9.90 28.96 -0.15
CA SER A 157 11.02 28.99 0.81
C SER A 157 11.81 27.69 0.79
N ILE A 158 11.11 26.55 0.86
CA ILE A 158 11.71 25.21 0.80
C ILE A 158 12.46 25.00 -0.53
N ALA A 159 11.85 25.36 -1.65
CA ALA A 159 12.49 25.28 -2.97
C ALA A 159 13.74 26.17 -3.06
N GLY A 160 13.69 27.38 -2.51
CA GLY A 160 14.85 28.27 -2.43
C GLY A 160 15.99 27.69 -1.60
N ASN A 161 15.68 27.06 -0.46
CA ASN A 161 16.69 26.38 0.37
C ASN A 161 17.28 25.16 -0.33
N PHE A 162 16.47 24.39 -1.06
CA PHE A 162 16.92 23.27 -1.87
C PHE A 162 17.91 23.72 -2.96
N ILE A 163 17.57 24.77 -3.72
CA ILE A 163 18.46 25.32 -4.76
C ILE A 163 19.79 25.76 -4.14
N LYS A 164 19.77 26.47 -3.01
CA LYS A 164 21.01 26.88 -2.32
C LYS A 164 21.88 25.70 -1.89
N LYS A 165 21.26 24.61 -1.41
CA LYS A 165 21.99 23.38 -1.03
C LYS A 165 22.64 22.74 -2.25
N LEU A 166 21.91 22.62 -3.36
CA LEU A 166 22.45 22.13 -4.63
C LEU A 166 23.59 23.00 -5.18
N GLU A 167 23.42 24.32 -5.17
CA GLU A 167 24.45 25.27 -5.61
C GLU A 167 25.73 25.14 -4.77
N ALA A 168 25.60 24.92 -3.46
CA ALA A 168 26.72 24.70 -2.56
C ALA A 168 27.46 23.38 -2.84
N GLU A 169 26.73 22.31 -3.20
CA GLU A 169 27.29 20.99 -3.49
C GLU A 169 27.96 20.93 -4.87
N VAL A 170 27.33 21.52 -5.88
CA VAL A 170 27.91 21.63 -7.23
C VAL A 170 29.13 22.56 -7.21
N GLY A 171 29.10 23.61 -6.40
CA GLY A 171 30.19 24.56 -6.27
C GLY A 171 30.54 25.23 -7.61
N THR A 172 31.83 25.52 -7.83
CA THR A 172 32.34 26.15 -9.06
C THR A 172 33.16 25.22 -9.94
N GLN A 173 33.27 23.93 -9.58
CA GLN A 173 34.20 23.00 -10.22
C GLN A 173 33.48 21.95 -11.07
N GLY A 174 33.49 22.16 -12.39
CA GLY A 174 33.22 21.13 -13.39
C GLY A 174 31.88 20.40 -13.27
N ASP A 175 31.80 19.22 -13.88
CA ASP A 175 30.60 18.38 -13.86
C ASP A 175 30.57 17.55 -12.56
N VAL A 176 29.62 17.86 -11.68
CA VAL A 176 29.37 17.10 -10.43
C VAL A 176 28.17 16.17 -10.63
N LYS A 177 28.30 14.91 -10.21
CA LYS A 177 27.17 13.99 -10.12
C LYS A 177 26.50 14.15 -8.77
N VAL A 178 25.22 14.50 -8.78
CA VAL A 178 24.43 14.71 -7.57
C VAL A 178 23.32 13.65 -7.50
N ASP A 179 23.13 13.03 -6.33
CA ASP A 179 21.99 12.15 -6.09
C ASP A 179 20.75 12.98 -5.76
N ILE A 180 19.91 13.18 -6.77
CA ILE A 180 18.70 13.98 -6.67
C ILE A 180 17.62 13.28 -5.81
N LEU A 181 17.63 11.95 -5.68
CA LEU A 181 16.59 11.22 -4.95
C LEU A 181 16.64 11.53 -3.45
N GLU A 182 17.83 11.58 -2.87
CA GLU A 182 18.04 11.94 -1.47
C GLU A 182 17.52 13.36 -1.21
N HIS A 183 17.93 14.33 -2.02
CA HIS A 183 17.46 15.71 -1.84
C HIS A 183 15.95 15.87 -1.98
N PHE A 184 15.32 15.23 -2.97
CA PHE A 184 13.87 15.30 -3.13
C PHE A 184 13.12 14.63 -1.98
N SER A 185 13.69 13.58 -1.38
CA SER A 185 13.14 12.95 -0.19
C SER A 185 13.11 13.95 0.98
N HIS A 186 14.21 14.67 1.21
CA HIS A 186 14.26 15.75 2.22
C HIS A 186 13.30 16.90 1.91
N VAL A 187 13.26 17.38 0.67
CA VAL A 187 12.36 18.47 0.26
C VAL A 187 10.90 18.08 0.45
N THR A 188 10.53 16.85 0.10
CA THR A 188 9.16 16.34 0.27
C THR A 188 8.79 16.24 1.75
N LEU A 189 9.71 15.78 2.59
CA LEU A 189 9.50 15.72 4.04
C LEU A 189 9.33 17.12 4.66
N GLU A 190 10.16 18.09 4.27
CA GLU A 190 10.00 19.49 4.70
C GLU A 190 8.67 20.08 4.23
N ALA A 191 8.25 19.80 3.00
CA ALA A 191 6.98 20.26 2.48
C ALA A 191 5.81 19.69 3.29
N ILE A 192 5.80 18.37 3.56
CA ILE A 192 4.76 17.72 4.37
C ILE A 192 4.80 18.21 5.81
N GLY A 193 5.99 18.33 6.40
CA GLY A 193 6.19 18.83 7.76
C GLY A 193 5.66 20.24 7.93
N GLN A 194 6.13 21.17 7.11
CA GLN A 194 5.81 22.58 7.30
C GLN A 194 4.39 22.90 6.85
N CYS A 195 3.96 22.40 5.69
CA CYS A 195 2.62 22.68 5.17
C CYS A 195 1.53 21.86 5.88
N GLY A 196 1.81 20.60 6.23
CA GLY A 196 0.82 19.69 6.79
C GLY A 196 0.80 19.68 8.32
N LEU A 197 1.97 19.74 8.96
CA LEU A 197 2.12 19.58 10.41
C LEU A 197 2.52 20.88 11.14
N GLY A 198 2.92 21.92 10.39
CA GLY A 198 3.47 23.15 10.96
C GLY A 198 4.83 22.95 11.63
N TYR A 199 5.59 21.92 11.24
CA TYR A 199 6.87 21.54 11.83
C TYR A 199 7.98 21.44 10.77
N SER A 200 9.19 21.88 11.10
CA SER A 200 10.36 21.71 10.21
C SER A 200 11.29 20.64 10.77
N PHE A 201 11.72 19.72 9.90
CA PHE A 201 12.58 18.59 10.23
C PHE A 201 14.07 18.89 10.01
N GLU A 202 14.41 20.13 9.64
CA GLU A 202 15.77 20.56 9.31
C GLU A 202 16.75 20.42 10.49
N GLN A 203 16.25 20.36 11.73
CA GLN A 203 17.07 20.10 12.93
C GLN A 203 17.44 18.62 13.14
N GLU A 204 16.81 17.68 12.44
CA GLU A 204 17.00 16.23 12.62
C GLU A 204 17.62 15.56 11.36
N GLY A 205 18.13 16.38 10.43
CA GLY A 205 18.38 16.06 9.02
C GLY A 205 19.24 14.82 8.70
N ASP A 206 20.15 14.41 9.57
CA ASP A 206 21.10 13.34 9.24
C ASP A 206 20.54 11.92 9.52
N ALA A 207 19.60 11.76 10.45
CA ALA A 207 19.12 10.44 10.87
C ALA A 207 18.09 9.81 9.91
N TYR A 208 17.37 10.64 9.14
CA TYR A 208 16.25 10.18 8.33
C TYR A 208 16.58 9.96 6.85
N GLY A 209 17.50 10.75 6.28
CA GLY A 209 18.02 10.50 4.93
C GLY A 209 18.65 9.11 4.84
N GLU A 210 19.41 8.74 5.87
CA GLU A 210 20.00 7.42 6.03
C GLU A 210 18.93 6.32 6.20
N ALA A 211 17.87 6.57 6.98
CA ALA A 211 16.78 5.60 7.15
C ALA A 211 15.95 5.39 5.87
N ALA A 212 15.70 6.44 5.09
CA ALA A 212 14.99 6.36 3.82
C ALA A 212 15.84 5.69 2.73
N GLY A 213 17.14 5.99 2.67
CA GLY A 213 18.09 5.32 1.78
C GLY A 213 18.26 3.83 2.09
N ASN A 214 18.18 3.43 3.36
CA ASN A 214 18.26 2.02 3.79
C ASN A 214 16.95 1.22 3.58
N LEU A 215 15.85 1.89 3.22
CA LEU A 215 14.54 1.24 2.98
C LEU A 215 14.29 0.94 1.49
N MET A 216 15.17 1.37 0.59
CA MET A 216 15.17 1.01 -0.85
C MET A 216 16.24 -0.05 -1.14
#